data_AF-A0A7C6RAA5-F1
#
_entry.id   AF-A0A7C6RAA5-F1
#
_cell.length_a   1.000
_cell.length_b   1.000
_cell.length_c   1.000
_cell.angle_alpha   90.00
_cell.angle_beta   90.00
_cell.angle_gamma   90.00
#
_symmetry.space_group_name_H-M   'P 1'
#
loop_
_entity.id
_entity.type
_entity.pdbx_description
1 polymer ?
#
loop_
_entity_poly.entity_id
_entity_poly.type
_entity_poly.pdbx_seq_one_letter_code
_entity_poly.pdbx_strand_id
1 'polypeptide(L)'
;MDKREAAVRGPREGFTETLQTNISMLRRRLRSSRLRLEHFTIGRVSRTDVVIAYLKGIARPEIVEEVRRRLKRIDIDGILESGYIEELIEDHPGSIFSLITRTERPDKVAAGLLSGRVAILTDNTPFVLLVPRLFMEGLQASEDYYERYLLTVGVRIFRYIALFISMLLPALYVAVTTYHQEMLPTPLLLSIASQREGVPFPAVVEALLMEITFEILREAGIRLPRQVGQAISIVGALVIGDAAVRAGIVSPVMVIVVAMTAIASFTTPAYDLAITMRMIRLPMVVLAGLLGMYGIMAGLLAILIHACSLKSFGVAFTSPFAPFILAEQEDAVIRLPWWALRYRPFSMTENRLRQRPGNMPGPPGVQAAQRQKRQGERRGEVGDG
;
A
#
# COMPACT_ATOMS: atom_id res chain seq x y z
N MET A 1 20.87 1.80 14.39
CA MET A 1 19.84 2.50 13.60
C MET A 1 18.64 1.59 13.48
N ASP A 2 17.58 1.93 14.21
CA ASP A 2 16.29 1.25 14.15
C ASP A 2 15.62 1.61 12.81
N LYS A 3 15.30 0.62 11.98
CA LYS A 3 14.76 0.82 10.63
C LYS A 3 13.24 0.81 10.70
N ARG A 4 12.57 1.76 10.06
CA ARG A 4 11.11 1.91 10.15
C ARG A 4 10.39 0.87 9.27
N GLU A 5 11.00 0.42 8.19
CA GLU A 5 10.54 -0.69 7.37
C GLU A 5 11.18 -2.00 7.83
N ALA A 6 10.53 -2.67 8.79
CA ALA A 6 10.93 -4.01 9.22
C ALA A 6 10.63 -5.05 8.13
N ALA A 7 11.65 -5.82 7.73
CA ALA A 7 11.51 -6.89 6.76
C ALA A 7 11.81 -8.25 7.40
N VAL A 8 10.91 -9.23 7.21
CA VAL A 8 11.15 -10.62 7.64
C VAL A 8 12.25 -11.26 6.78
N ARG A 9 12.28 -10.92 5.48
CA ARG A 9 13.24 -11.43 4.50
C ARG A 9 13.64 -10.37 3.48
N GLY A 10 14.91 -10.40 3.08
CA GLY A 10 15.45 -9.50 2.06
C GLY A 10 16.58 -8.60 2.59
N PRO A 11 17.02 -7.63 1.77
CA PRO A 11 18.08 -6.72 2.15
C PRO A 11 17.67 -5.92 3.38
N ARG A 12 18.57 -5.84 4.37
CA ARG A 12 18.37 -4.97 5.53
C ARG A 12 18.83 -3.55 5.27
N GLU A 13 19.44 -3.24 4.13
CA GLU A 13 19.90 -1.87 3.85
C GLU A 13 18.72 -0.90 3.68
N GLY A 14 18.90 0.32 4.20
CA GLY A 14 18.00 1.45 4.00
C GLY A 14 18.81 2.63 3.47
N PHE A 15 18.14 3.55 2.79
CA PHE A 15 18.68 4.85 2.47
C PHE A 15 19.04 5.62 3.76
N THR A 16 19.89 6.62 3.60
CA THR A 16 20.41 7.49 4.65
C THR A 16 20.06 8.93 4.34
N GLU A 17 20.35 9.84 5.25
CA GLU A 17 20.10 11.28 5.06
C GLU A 17 21.00 11.89 3.98
N THR A 18 22.12 11.26 3.63
CA THR A 18 23.06 11.77 2.62
C THR A 18 22.69 11.36 1.19
N LEU A 19 22.42 12.34 0.32
CA LEU A 19 22.02 12.11 -1.08
C LEU A 19 23.04 11.29 -1.88
N GLN A 20 24.34 11.58 -1.75
CA GLN A 20 25.40 10.88 -2.50
C GLN A 20 25.49 9.38 -2.14
N THR A 21 25.28 9.06 -0.87
CA THR A 21 25.19 7.68 -0.39
C THR A 21 24.00 6.98 -1.01
N ASN A 22 22.83 7.64 -1.05
CA ASN A 22 21.61 7.09 -1.63
C ASN A 22 21.75 6.83 -3.14
N ILE A 23 22.35 7.76 -3.88
CA ILE A 23 22.68 7.59 -5.29
C ILE A 23 23.60 6.39 -5.50
N SER A 24 24.61 6.23 -4.64
CA SER A 24 25.56 5.12 -4.71
C SER A 24 24.89 3.77 -4.42
N MET A 25 24.00 3.71 -3.43
CA MET A 25 23.18 2.52 -3.15
C MET A 25 22.32 2.13 -4.37
N LEU A 26 21.70 3.11 -5.04
CA LEU A 26 20.91 2.86 -6.23
C LEU A 26 21.77 2.36 -7.41
N ARG A 27 22.91 3.00 -7.67
CA ARG A 27 23.87 2.59 -8.72
C ARG A 27 24.46 1.19 -8.47
N ARG A 28 24.68 0.82 -7.21
CA ARG A 28 25.15 -0.53 -6.85
C ARG A 28 24.17 -1.62 -7.31
N ARG A 29 22.87 -1.34 -7.21
CA ARG A 29 21.79 -2.24 -7.63
C ARG A 29 21.53 -2.19 -9.13
N LEU A 30 21.55 -1.00 -9.72
CA LEU A 30 21.28 -0.76 -11.13
C LEU A 30 22.53 -0.25 -11.85
N ARG A 31 23.40 -1.18 -12.26
CA ARG A 31 24.68 -0.89 -12.94
C ARG A 31 24.54 -0.53 -14.42
N SER A 32 23.39 -0.02 -14.84
CA SER A 32 23.12 0.27 -16.25
C SER A 32 23.45 1.73 -16.59
N SER A 33 24.09 1.96 -17.75
CA SER A 33 24.26 3.30 -18.34
C SER A 33 22.93 3.96 -18.72
N ARG A 34 21.83 3.21 -18.70
CA ARG A 34 20.47 3.74 -18.91
C ARG A 34 19.89 4.39 -17.66
N LEU A 35 20.48 4.20 -16.48
CA LEU A 35 20.09 4.93 -15.27
C LEU A 35 20.52 6.39 -15.42
N ARG A 36 19.55 7.28 -15.58
CA ARG A 36 19.74 8.71 -15.67
C ARG A 36 19.43 9.34 -14.32
N LEU A 37 20.29 10.27 -13.94
CA LEU A 37 20.17 11.09 -12.74
C LEU A 37 20.16 12.54 -13.20
N GLU A 38 19.14 13.29 -12.83
CA GLU A 38 19.01 14.71 -13.12
C GLU A 38 19.02 15.47 -11.80
N HIS A 39 19.96 16.40 -11.65
CA HIS A 39 20.16 17.17 -10.42
C HIS A 39 19.40 18.49 -10.48
N PHE A 40 18.77 18.84 -9.37
CA PHE A 40 18.01 20.06 -9.14
C PHE A 40 18.42 20.64 -7.79
N THR A 41 18.30 21.96 -7.66
CA THR A 41 18.42 22.65 -6.38
C THR A 41 17.12 23.42 -6.16
N ILE A 42 16.43 23.12 -5.05
CA ILE A 42 15.08 23.62 -4.77
C ILE A 42 15.07 24.29 -3.38
N GLY A 43 14.34 25.39 -3.26
CA GLY A 43 14.24 26.19 -2.03
C GLY A 43 15.06 27.48 -2.11
N ARG A 44 14.45 28.62 -1.77
CA ARG A 44 15.07 29.96 -1.87
C ARG A 44 16.22 30.13 -0.89
N VAL A 45 16.03 29.64 0.34
CA VAL A 45 16.97 29.75 1.46
C VAL A 45 17.74 28.46 1.65
N SER A 46 17.05 27.31 1.75
CA SER A 46 17.73 26.04 2.05
C SER A 46 18.60 25.53 0.91
N ARG A 47 18.27 25.89 -0.34
CA ARG A 47 18.95 25.41 -1.55
C ARG A 47 19.22 23.90 -1.50
N THR A 48 18.18 23.14 -1.22
CA THR A 48 18.27 21.68 -1.01
C THR A 48 18.49 20.97 -2.33
N ASP A 49 19.45 20.07 -2.38
CA ASP A 49 19.71 19.24 -3.56
C ASP A 49 18.68 18.12 -3.68
N VAL A 50 18.12 17.98 -4.90
CA VAL A 50 17.12 16.99 -5.26
C VAL A 50 17.55 16.31 -6.54
N VAL A 51 17.40 14.98 -6.61
CA VAL A 51 17.77 14.19 -7.78
C VAL A 51 16.58 13.36 -8.27
N ILE A 52 16.24 13.53 -9.54
CA ILE A 52 15.36 12.62 -10.25
C ILE A 52 16.19 11.44 -10.78
N ALA A 53 15.78 10.22 -10.47
CA ALA A 53 16.37 8.99 -11.01
C ALA A 53 15.34 8.21 -11.84
N TYR A 54 15.71 7.81 -13.06
CA TYR A 54 14.87 7.00 -13.94
C TYR A 54 15.68 6.15 -14.93
N LEU A 55 15.06 5.12 -15.51
CA LEU A 55 15.70 4.29 -16.55
C LEU A 55 15.26 4.72 -17.96
N LYS A 56 16.18 5.30 -18.73
CA LYS A 56 15.96 5.70 -20.12
C LYS A 56 15.57 4.48 -20.98
N GLY A 57 14.48 4.60 -21.74
CA GLY A 57 13.94 3.52 -22.57
C GLY A 57 13.17 2.44 -21.79
N ILE A 58 12.88 2.69 -20.51
CA ILE A 58 11.91 1.93 -19.72
C ILE A 58 10.86 2.90 -19.18
N ALA A 59 11.24 3.95 -18.47
CA ALA A 59 10.29 4.96 -18.03
C ALA A 59 9.68 5.70 -19.23
N ARG A 60 8.36 5.88 -19.20
CA ARG A 60 7.64 6.71 -20.18
C ARG A 60 8.13 8.16 -20.11
N PRO A 61 8.52 8.78 -21.25
CA PRO A 61 9.03 10.15 -21.25
C PRO A 61 8.07 11.18 -20.64
N GLU A 62 6.76 10.99 -20.83
CA GLU A 62 5.72 11.90 -20.35
C GLU A 62 5.71 11.98 -18.82
N ILE A 63 5.91 10.84 -18.14
CA ILE A 63 5.98 10.78 -16.68
C ILE A 63 7.21 11.55 -16.18
N VAL A 64 8.36 11.34 -16.82
CA VAL A 64 9.62 12.01 -16.44
C VAL A 64 9.51 13.52 -16.64
N GLU A 65 8.93 13.97 -17.76
CA GLU A 65 8.71 15.39 -18.03
C GLU A 65 7.73 16.01 -17.03
N GLU A 66 6.68 15.30 -16.66
CA GLU A 66 5.72 15.76 -15.66
C GLU A 66 6.37 15.98 -14.29
N VAL A 67 7.19 15.02 -13.84
CA VAL A 67 7.97 15.17 -12.60
C VAL A 67 8.91 16.37 -12.69
N ARG A 68 9.64 16.49 -13.80
CA ARG A 68 10.56 17.62 -14.02
C ARG A 68 9.84 18.97 -13.96
N ARG A 69 8.68 19.06 -14.62
CA ARG A 69 7.84 20.26 -14.65
C ARG A 69 7.35 20.65 -13.27
N ARG A 70 6.86 19.68 -12.48
CA ARG A 70 6.37 19.94 -11.12
C ARG A 70 7.48 20.36 -10.18
N LEU A 71 8.63 19.68 -10.19
CA LEU A 71 9.77 20.06 -9.36
C LEU A 71 10.29 21.47 -9.66
N LYS A 72 10.33 21.87 -10.94
CA LYS A 72 10.75 23.23 -11.34
C LYS A 72 9.78 24.34 -10.92
N ARG A 73 8.51 24.01 -10.68
CA ARG A 73 7.48 24.98 -10.24
C ARG A 73 7.57 25.26 -8.74
N ILE A 74 8.25 24.42 -7.96
CA ILE A 74 8.32 24.57 -6.51
C ILE A 74 9.06 25.86 -6.16
N ASP A 75 8.34 26.79 -5.53
CA ASP A 75 8.89 28.02 -4.96
C ASP A 75 8.49 28.10 -3.48
N ILE A 76 9.42 27.70 -2.61
CA ILE A 76 9.28 27.73 -1.14
C ILE A 76 10.60 28.16 -0.50
N ASP A 77 10.57 28.58 0.77
CA ASP A 77 11.78 29.01 1.49
C ASP A 77 12.80 27.88 1.66
N GLY A 78 12.36 26.68 1.96
CA GLY A 78 13.25 25.53 2.03
C GLY A 78 12.56 24.19 2.16
N ILE A 79 13.31 23.14 1.87
CA ILE A 79 12.88 21.74 1.98
C ILE A 79 13.65 21.09 3.12
N LEU A 80 12.94 20.74 4.20
CA LEU A 80 13.50 20.05 5.36
C LEU A 80 13.29 18.53 5.29
N GLU A 81 12.25 18.08 4.59
CA GLU A 81 11.87 16.68 4.47
C GLU A 81 11.22 16.44 3.10
N SER A 82 11.32 15.21 2.57
CA SER A 82 10.75 14.83 1.27
C SER A 82 9.24 15.03 1.18
N GLY A 83 8.52 14.99 2.29
CA GLY A 83 7.08 15.23 2.38
C GLY A 83 6.68 16.63 1.90
N TYR A 84 7.56 17.64 2.00
CA TYR A 84 7.28 18.98 1.45
C TYR A 84 7.20 18.91 -0.07
N ILE A 85 8.08 18.13 -0.69
CA ILE A 85 8.04 17.88 -2.12
C ILE A 85 6.80 17.05 -2.45
N GLU A 86 6.51 15.99 -1.68
CA GLU A 86 5.34 15.12 -1.85
C GLU A 86 4.05 15.94 -1.99
N GLU A 87 3.79 16.83 -1.03
CA GLU A 87 2.60 17.69 -1.01
C GLU A 87 2.53 18.66 -2.21
N LEU A 88 3.68 19.19 -2.65
CA LEU A 88 3.74 20.18 -3.73
C LEU A 88 3.67 19.59 -5.14
N ILE A 89 3.95 18.29 -5.29
CA ILE A 89 3.92 17.61 -6.59
C ILE A 89 2.72 16.67 -6.76
N GLU A 90 1.91 16.46 -5.74
CA GLU A 90 0.78 15.54 -5.79
C GLU A 90 -0.35 16.07 -6.69
N ASP A 91 -1.03 15.17 -7.43
CA ASP A 91 -2.11 15.54 -8.35
C ASP A 91 -3.38 16.03 -7.63
N HIS A 92 -3.68 15.44 -6.48
CA HIS A 92 -4.91 15.66 -5.74
C HIS A 92 -4.61 15.90 -4.25
N PRO A 93 -4.19 17.11 -3.85
CA PRO A 93 -3.74 17.38 -2.48
C PRO A 93 -4.85 17.22 -1.44
N GLY A 94 -6.13 17.33 -1.82
CA GLY A 94 -7.28 17.08 -0.94
C GLY A 94 -7.71 15.62 -0.84
N SER A 95 -7.03 14.69 -1.51
CA SER A 95 -7.37 13.27 -1.47
C SER A 95 -6.85 12.61 -0.19
N ILE A 96 -7.66 11.73 0.40
CA ILE A 96 -7.24 10.90 1.54
C ILE A 96 -6.26 9.80 1.08
N PHE A 97 -6.35 9.40 -0.20
CA PHE A 97 -5.40 8.45 -0.79
C PHE A 97 -4.11 9.16 -1.18
N SER A 98 -2.99 8.67 -0.64
CA SER A 98 -1.65 9.06 -1.10
C SER A 98 -1.36 8.49 -2.49
N LEU A 99 -0.95 9.36 -3.40
CA LEU A 99 -0.65 9.07 -4.81
C LEU A 99 0.85 8.93 -5.08
N ILE A 100 1.68 8.96 -4.02
CA ILE A 100 3.14 8.88 -4.10
C ILE A 100 3.61 7.80 -3.13
N THR A 101 4.53 6.93 -3.56
CA THR A 101 5.07 5.89 -2.68
C THR A 101 6.33 6.41 -2.00
N ARG A 102 6.28 6.62 -0.68
CA ARG A 102 7.48 6.88 0.14
C ARG A 102 8.11 5.58 0.61
N THR A 103 9.43 5.48 0.53
CA THR A 103 10.17 4.26 0.89
C THR A 103 11.59 4.57 1.35
N GLU A 104 12.04 3.93 2.43
CA GLU A 104 13.45 3.95 2.86
C GLU A 104 14.28 2.83 2.20
N ARG A 105 13.61 1.91 1.50
CA ARG A 105 14.21 0.69 0.92
C ARG A 105 14.78 0.89 -0.49
N PRO A 106 16.11 0.72 -0.71
CA PRO A 106 16.73 0.86 -2.03
C PRO A 106 16.32 -0.23 -3.03
N ASP A 107 16.02 -1.44 -2.54
CA ASP A 107 15.50 -2.55 -3.35
C ASP A 107 14.11 -2.23 -3.93
N LYS A 108 13.22 -1.62 -3.15
CA LYS A 108 11.89 -1.21 -3.59
C LYS A 108 11.98 -0.13 -4.67
N VAL A 109 12.85 0.86 -4.49
CA VAL A 109 13.11 1.90 -5.51
C VAL A 109 13.67 1.28 -6.79
N ALA A 110 14.67 0.41 -6.70
CA ALA A 110 15.24 -0.25 -7.87
C ALA A 110 14.19 -1.06 -8.66
N ALA A 111 13.31 -1.80 -7.96
CA ALA A 111 12.21 -2.53 -8.57
C ALA A 111 11.18 -1.60 -9.25
N GLY A 112 10.90 -0.45 -8.64
CA GLY A 112 10.07 0.61 -9.24
C GLY A 112 10.66 1.15 -10.54
N LEU A 113 11.95 1.51 -10.55
CA LEU A 113 12.63 1.99 -11.75
C LEU A 113 12.63 0.95 -12.87
N LEU A 114 12.87 -0.33 -12.54
CA LEU A 114 12.80 -1.44 -13.49
C LEU A 114 11.40 -1.68 -14.08
N SER A 115 10.37 -1.15 -13.41
CA SER A 115 8.97 -1.20 -13.84
C SER A 115 8.54 0.06 -14.60
N GLY A 116 9.45 1.03 -14.82
CA GLY A 116 9.19 2.25 -15.60
C GLY A 116 8.83 3.47 -14.77
N ARG A 117 9.05 3.44 -13.45
CA ARG A 117 8.79 4.58 -12.57
C ARG A 117 9.96 5.53 -12.48
N VAL A 118 9.70 6.66 -11.84
CA VAL A 118 10.63 7.73 -11.55
C VAL A 118 10.78 7.82 -10.03
N ALA A 119 12.02 7.94 -9.56
CA ALA A 119 12.33 8.15 -8.15
C ALA A 119 12.85 9.57 -7.93
N ILE A 120 12.47 10.19 -6.82
CA ILE A 120 12.90 11.52 -6.40
C ILE A 120 13.62 11.37 -5.07
N LEU A 121 14.92 11.62 -5.10
CA LEU A 121 15.78 11.58 -3.93
C LEU A 121 16.00 13.01 -3.45
N THR A 122 15.82 13.25 -2.17
CA THR A 122 16.00 14.57 -1.55
C THR A 122 17.13 14.47 -0.53
N ASP A 123 18.01 15.46 -0.49
CA ASP A 123 19.06 15.50 0.53
C ASP A 123 18.47 15.75 1.93
N ASN A 124 19.16 15.28 2.97
CA ASN A 124 18.77 15.35 4.39
C ASN A 124 17.58 14.47 4.82
N THR A 125 17.15 13.51 4.00
CA THR A 125 16.09 12.55 4.38
C THR A 125 16.39 11.13 3.86
N PRO A 126 16.11 10.08 4.66
CA PRO A 126 16.27 8.69 4.23
C PRO A 126 15.10 8.21 3.36
N PHE A 127 14.08 9.03 3.10
CA PHE A 127 12.92 8.64 2.30
C PHE A 127 13.07 9.06 0.84
N VAL A 128 12.80 8.11 -0.06
CA VAL A 128 12.73 8.35 -1.50
C VAL A 128 11.28 8.27 -1.94
N LEU A 129 10.86 9.26 -2.73
CA LEU A 129 9.54 9.29 -3.33
C LEU A 129 9.57 8.54 -4.67
N LEU A 130 8.63 7.63 -4.88
CA LEU A 130 8.51 6.84 -6.10
C LEU A 130 7.16 7.12 -6.76
N VAL A 131 7.20 7.52 -8.04
CA VAL A 131 6.03 7.96 -8.81
C VAL A 131 6.03 7.33 -10.22
N PRO A 132 4.87 7.03 -10.81
CA PRO A 132 3.53 7.08 -10.22
C PRO A 132 3.26 5.90 -9.28
N ARG A 133 2.29 6.06 -8.38
CA ARG A 133 1.81 5.00 -7.46
C ARG A 133 0.48 4.41 -7.93
N LEU A 134 0.34 3.10 -7.78
CA LEU A 134 -0.92 2.37 -7.94
C LEU A 134 -1.45 1.88 -6.58
N PHE A 135 -2.77 1.72 -6.48
CA PHE A 135 -3.45 1.24 -5.28
C PHE A 135 -2.90 -0.10 -4.78
N MET A 136 -2.73 -1.08 -5.68
CA MET A 136 -2.29 -2.44 -5.34
C MET A 136 -0.95 -2.49 -4.62
N GLU A 137 -0.08 -1.50 -4.84
CA GLU A 137 1.24 -1.45 -4.21
C GLU A 137 1.16 -1.21 -2.71
N GLY A 138 0.07 -0.60 -2.23
CA GLY A 138 -0.14 -0.45 -0.80
C GLY A 138 -0.35 -1.79 -0.07
N LEU A 139 -0.76 -2.83 -0.82
CA LEU A 139 -1.00 -4.19 -0.31
C LEU A 139 0.17 -5.16 -0.59
N GLN A 140 1.12 -4.74 -1.42
CA GLN A 140 2.30 -5.52 -1.78
C GLN A 140 3.47 -5.16 -0.87
N ALA A 141 4.07 -6.19 -0.27
CA ALA A 141 5.33 -6.04 0.45
C ALA A 141 6.50 -6.43 -0.46
N SER A 142 7.68 -5.84 -0.27
CA SER A 142 8.89 -6.25 -1.01
C SER A 142 9.22 -7.72 -0.79
N GLU A 143 8.93 -8.25 0.42
CA GLU A 143 9.12 -9.66 0.78
C GLU A 143 8.28 -10.63 -0.05
N ASP A 144 7.14 -10.19 -0.57
CA ASP A 144 6.27 -11.01 -1.43
C ASP A 144 7.04 -11.56 -2.64
N TYR A 145 8.03 -10.82 -3.11
CA TYR A 145 8.85 -11.18 -4.25
C TYR A 145 10.07 -12.05 -3.90
N TYR A 146 10.41 -12.14 -2.60
CA TYR A 146 11.54 -12.90 -2.08
C TYR A 146 11.16 -14.26 -1.51
N GLU A 147 9.89 -14.42 -1.15
CA GLU A 147 9.35 -15.70 -0.68
C GLU A 147 8.86 -16.61 -1.81
N ARG A 148 8.49 -17.85 -1.46
CA ARG A 148 7.89 -18.81 -2.39
C ARG A 148 6.53 -18.31 -2.87
N TYR A 149 6.34 -18.26 -4.20
CA TYR A 149 5.14 -17.67 -4.82
C TYR A 149 3.83 -18.23 -4.30
N LEU A 150 3.72 -19.55 -4.14
CA LEU A 150 2.48 -20.20 -3.68
C LEU A 150 2.04 -19.72 -2.29
N LEU A 151 2.99 -19.55 -1.36
CA LEU A 151 2.69 -19.03 -0.02
C LEU A 151 2.32 -17.54 -0.08
N THR A 152 3.03 -16.77 -0.91
CA THR A 152 2.74 -15.35 -1.12
C THR A 152 1.33 -15.12 -1.65
N VAL A 153 0.83 -15.96 -2.55
CA VAL A 153 -0.54 -15.84 -3.08
C VAL A 153 -1.56 -15.88 -1.95
N GLY A 154 -1.45 -16.89 -1.07
CA GLY A 154 -2.33 -17.03 0.08
C GLY A 154 -2.24 -15.80 0.99
N VAL A 155 -1.03 -15.35 1.33
CA VAL A 155 -0.83 -14.16 2.16
C VAL A 155 -1.43 -12.90 1.53
N ARG A 156 -1.30 -12.70 0.21
CA ARG A 156 -1.91 -11.55 -0.48
C ARG A 156 -3.43 -11.59 -0.40
N ILE A 157 -4.06 -12.74 -0.64
CA ILE A 157 -5.52 -12.90 -0.50
C ILE A 157 -5.96 -12.55 0.94
N PHE A 158 -5.24 -13.05 1.96
CA PHE A 158 -5.50 -12.68 3.35
C PHE A 158 -5.37 -11.18 3.60
N ARG A 159 -4.41 -10.48 2.99
CA ARG A 159 -4.29 -9.02 3.10
C ARG A 159 -5.47 -8.28 2.46
N TYR A 160 -5.97 -8.75 1.32
CA TYR A 160 -7.19 -8.16 0.72
C TYR A 160 -8.39 -8.34 1.66
N ILE A 161 -8.59 -9.53 2.22
CA ILE A 161 -9.67 -9.80 3.18
C ILE A 161 -9.50 -8.92 4.43
N ALA A 162 -8.29 -8.87 4.99
CA ALA A 162 -7.97 -8.06 6.16
C ALA A 162 -8.20 -6.57 5.90
N LEU A 163 -7.92 -6.06 4.69
CA LEU A 163 -8.21 -4.68 4.31
C LEU A 163 -9.71 -4.38 4.44
N PHE A 164 -10.57 -5.23 3.86
CA PHE A 164 -12.02 -5.07 3.95
C PHE A 164 -12.52 -5.19 5.39
N ILE A 165 -12.02 -6.15 6.17
CA ILE A 165 -12.35 -6.28 7.60
C ILE A 165 -11.96 -5.01 8.35
N SER A 166 -10.75 -4.50 8.13
CA SER A 166 -10.21 -3.33 8.80
C SER A 166 -10.99 -2.04 8.52
N MET A 167 -11.74 -1.99 7.41
CA MET A 167 -12.52 -0.83 7.01
C MET A 167 -14.01 -0.99 7.33
N LEU A 168 -14.58 -2.18 7.12
CA LEU A 168 -16.02 -2.40 7.11
C LEU A 168 -16.56 -3.11 8.35
N LEU A 169 -15.77 -3.87 9.08
CA LEU A 169 -16.28 -4.74 10.14
C LEU A 169 -17.07 -3.97 11.23
N PRO A 170 -16.62 -2.81 11.75
CA PRO A 170 -17.39 -2.04 12.72
C PRO A 170 -18.69 -1.48 12.14
N ALA A 171 -18.64 -0.96 10.90
CA ALA A 171 -19.80 -0.43 10.21
C ALA A 171 -20.85 -1.53 9.95
N LEU A 172 -20.41 -2.71 9.50
CA LEU A 172 -21.26 -3.88 9.29
C LEU A 172 -21.92 -4.34 10.59
N TYR A 173 -21.16 -4.40 11.69
CA TYR A 173 -21.72 -4.73 13.01
C TYR A 173 -22.84 -3.76 13.40
N VAL A 174 -22.62 -2.45 13.25
CA VAL A 174 -23.63 -1.42 13.56
C VAL A 174 -24.86 -1.58 12.67
N ALA A 175 -24.68 -1.75 11.36
CA ALA A 175 -25.79 -1.87 10.41
C ALA A 175 -26.65 -3.13 10.65
N VAL A 176 -26.02 -4.27 10.93
CA VAL A 176 -26.72 -5.54 11.17
C VAL A 176 -27.48 -5.51 12.50
N THR A 177 -26.83 -5.05 13.57
CA THR A 177 -27.46 -5.04 14.91
C THR A 177 -28.55 -3.97 15.06
N THR A 178 -28.50 -2.89 14.26
CA THR A 178 -29.46 -1.79 14.35
C THR A 178 -30.62 -1.92 13.35
N TYR A 179 -30.34 -2.32 12.11
CA TYR A 179 -31.34 -2.27 11.02
C TYR A 179 -31.67 -3.64 10.40
N HIS A 180 -30.78 -4.64 10.50
CA HIS A 180 -30.92 -5.91 9.78
C HIS A 180 -30.73 -7.12 10.70
N GLN A 181 -31.43 -7.13 11.83
CA GLN A 181 -31.32 -8.19 12.84
C GLN A 181 -31.73 -9.57 12.31
N GLU A 182 -32.64 -9.58 11.32
CA GLU A 182 -33.13 -10.77 10.60
C GLU A 182 -32.01 -11.59 9.93
N MET A 183 -30.86 -10.96 9.65
CA MET A 183 -29.71 -11.64 9.03
C MET A 183 -28.96 -12.57 9.99
N LEU A 184 -29.18 -12.42 11.30
CA LEU A 184 -28.51 -13.22 12.32
C LEU A 184 -29.38 -14.42 12.71
N PRO A 185 -28.79 -15.61 12.88
CA PRO A 185 -29.50 -16.72 13.51
C PRO A 185 -30.06 -16.30 14.88
N THR A 186 -31.30 -16.66 15.17
CA THR A 186 -31.99 -16.28 16.41
C THR A 186 -31.16 -16.54 17.68
N PRO A 187 -30.44 -17.68 17.83
CA PRO A 187 -29.61 -17.91 19.02
C PRO A 187 -28.49 -16.87 19.18
N LEU A 188 -27.88 -16.44 18.07
CA LEU A 188 -26.83 -15.43 18.08
C LEU A 188 -27.38 -14.05 18.40
N LEU A 189 -28.54 -13.70 17.83
CA LEU A 189 -29.22 -12.43 18.12
C LEU A 189 -29.58 -12.32 19.61
N LEU A 190 -30.16 -13.38 20.19
CA LEU A 190 -30.50 -13.42 21.62
C LEU A 190 -29.27 -13.30 22.52
N SER A 191 -28.15 -13.93 22.14
CA SER A 191 -26.88 -13.80 22.87
C SER A 191 -26.30 -12.38 22.78
N ILE A 192 -26.45 -11.69 21.65
CA ILE A 192 -25.98 -10.30 21.51
C ILE A 192 -26.90 -9.36 22.29
N ALA A 193 -28.21 -9.59 22.27
CA ALA A 193 -29.19 -8.80 23.00
C ALA A 193 -28.98 -8.89 24.51
N SER A 194 -28.74 -10.09 25.06
CA SER A 194 -28.45 -10.26 26.50
C SER A 194 -27.14 -9.59 26.92
N GLN A 195 -26.13 -9.60 26.06
CA GLN A 195 -24.86 -8.90 26.32
C GLN A 195 -24.96 -7.37 26.20
N ARG A 196 -26.09 -6.85 25.70
CA ARG A 196 -26.39 -5.42 25.59
C ARG A 196 -27.36 -4.91 26.65
N GLU A 197 -27.95 -5.78 27.47
CA GLU A 197 -29.01 -5.44 28.41
C GLU A 197 -28.59 -4.38 29.46
N GLY A 198 -27.29 -4.28 29.75
CA GLY A 198 -26.72 -3.27 30.65
C GLY A 198 -26.04 -2.06 29.97
N VAL A 199 -26.06 -1.98 28.64
CA VAL A 199 -25.32 -0.94 27.89
C VAL A 199 -26.26 0.21 27.50
N PRO A 200 -26.02 1.45 27.98
CA PRO A 200 -26.96 2.56 27.78
C PRO A 200 -26.84 3.22 26.40
N PHE A 201 -25.81 2.88 25.62
CA PHE A 201 -25.50 3.51 24.34
C PHE A 201 -25.96 2.66 23.15
N PRO A 202 -26.39 3.30 22.04
CA PRO A 202 -26.64 2.60 20.79
C PRO A 202 -25.33 2.09 20.18
N ALA A 203 -25.43 1.05 19.34
CA ALA A 203 -24.27 0.39 18.73
C ALA A 203 -23.32 1.35 17.99
N VAL A 204 -23.85 2.38 17.33
CA VAL A 204 -23.04 3.41 16.65
C VAL A 204 -22.18 4.21 17.63
N VAL A 205 -22.72 4.58 18.79
CA VAL A 205 -21.99 5.37 19.80
C VAL A 205 -20.93 4.50 20.47
N GLU A 206 -21.25 3.25 20.80
CA GLU A 206 -20.25 2.29 21.30
C GLU A 206 -19.08 2.12 20.32
N ALA A 207 -19.38 1.96 19.02
CA ALA A 207 -18.36 1.80 17.99
C ALA A 207 -17.47 3.04 17.89
N LEU A 208 -18.07 4.23 17.83
CA LEU A 208 -17.30 5.48 17.75
C LEU A 208 -16.41 5.71 18.98
N LEU A 209 -16.94 5.47 20.19
CA LEU A 209 -16.16 5.61 21.43
C LEU A 209 -14.95 4.66 21.43
N MET A 210 -15.18 3.39 21.07
CA MET A 210 -14.11 2.39 21.04
C MET A 210 -13.09 2.66 19.94
N GLU A 211 -13.53 3.02 18.73
CA GLU A 211 -12.64 3.34 17.62
C GLU A 211 -11.75 4.55 17.95
N ILE A 212 -12.33 5.64 18.48
CA ILE A 212 -11.57 6.83 18.89
C ILE A 212 -10.56 6.46 19.98
N THR A 213 -10.98 5.69 20.98
CA THR A 213 -10.10 5.25 22.08
C THR A 213 -8.92 4.43 21.56
N PHE A 214 -9.17 3.48 20.66
CA PHE A 214 -8.12 2.66 20.06
C PHE A 214 -7.16 3.46 19.18
N GLU A 215 -7.65 4.47 18.44
CA GLU A 215 -6.79 5.35 17.65
C GLU A 215 -5.92 6.25 18.55
N ILE A 216 -6.46 6.81 19.64
CA ILE A 216 -5.68 7.56 20.63
C ILE A 216 -4.57 6.69 21.24
N LEU A 217 -4.91 5.46 21.64
CA LEU A 217 -3.93 4.51 22.19
C LEU A 217 -2.82 4.19 21.20
N ARG A 218 -3.19 4.00 19.93
CA ARG A 218 -2.23 3.69 18.87
C ARG A 218 -1.31 4.86 18.58
N GLU A 219 -1.85 6.07 18.49
CA GLU A 219 -1.08 7.29 18.26
C GLU A 219 -0.11 7.60 19.42
N ALA A 220 -0.55 7.34 20.65
CA ALA A 220 0.34 7.39 21.82
C ALA A 220 1.44 6.31 21.73
N GLY A 221 1.07 5.09 21.34
CA GLY A 221 1.98 3.94 21.25
C GLY A 221 3.12 4.12 20.25
N ILE A 222 2.88 4.76 19.10
CA ILE A 222 3.93 4.97 18.08
C ILE A 222 4.94 6.06 18.45
N ARG A 223 4.60 6.95 19.38
CA ARG A 223 5.48 8.06 19.83
C ARG A 223 6.39 7.65 20.98
N LEU A 224 6.17 6.49 21.56
CA LEU A 224 6.90 6.00 22.72
C LEU A 224 7.99 5.00 22.31
N PRO A 225 9.06 4.85 23.10
CA PRO A 225 10.06 3.82 22.89
C PRO A 225 9.39 2.44 22.81
N ARG A 226 9.90 1.57 21.93
CA ARG A 226 9.26 0.30 21.57
C ARG A 226 8.80 -0.56 22.77
N GLN A 227 9.57 -0.60 23.85
CA GLN A 227 9.23 -1.33 25.09
C GLN A 227 8.02 -0.71 25.81
N VAL A 228 7.96 0.62 25.87
CA VAL A 228 6.86 1.37 26.49
C VAL A 228 5.62 1.35 25.60
N GLY A 229 5.78 1.49 24.27
CA GLY A 229 4.68 1.40 23.32
C GLY A 229 3.97 0.04 23.33
N GLN A 230 4.71 -1.05 23.52
CA GLN A 230 4.14 -2.39 23.74
C GLN A 230 3.34 -2.46 25.04
N ALA A 231 3.89 -1.94 26.15
CA ALA A 231 3.19 -1.91 27.42
C ALA A 231 1.88 -1.10 27.35
N ILE A 232 1.90 0.09 26.73
CA ILE A 232 0.69 0.90 26.53
C ILE A 232 -0.32 0.19 25.64
N SER A 233 0.13 -0.51 24.59
CA SER A 233 -0.78 -1.27 23.73
C SER A 233 -1.48 -2.41 24.50
N ILE A 234 -0.76 -3.10 25.39
CA ILE A 234 -1.33 -4.16 26.25
C ILE A 234 -2.30 -3.57 27.26
N VAL A 235 -1.90 -2.52 27.97
CA VAL A 235 -2.74 -1.84 28.96
C VAL A 235 -3.97 -1.25 28.28
N GLY A 236 -3.81 -0.60 27.14
CA GLY A 236 -4.91 -0.01 26.38
C GLY A 236 -5.90 -1.06 25.88
N ALA A 237 -5.44 -2.14 25.27
CA ALA A 237 -6.35 -3.17 24.75
C ALA A 237 -7.05 -3.97 25.86
N LEU A 238 -6.32 -4.37 26.91
CA LEU A 238 -6.87 -5.22 27.97
C LEU A 238 -7.60 -4.42 29.05
N VAL A 239 -6.95 -3.39 29.60
CA VAL A 239 -7.49 -2.66 30.77
C VAL A 239 -8.64 -1.77 30.36
N ILE A 240 -8.53 -1.02 29.25
CA ILE A 240 -9.63 -0.16 28.82
C ILE A 240 -10.77 -0.99 28.24
N GLY A 241 -10.47 -2.07 27.50
CA GLY A 241 -11.49 -3.00 27.02
C GLY A 241 -12.28 -3.66 28.16
N ASP A 242 -11.59 -4.27 29.14
CA ASP A 242 -12.23 -4.92 30.28
C ASP A 242 -12.96 -3.91 31.18
N ALA A 243 -12.36 -2.74 31.44
CA ALA A 243 -13.00 -1.70 32.24
C ALA A 243 -14.26 -1.15 31.55
N ALA A 244 -14.24 -0.92 30.23
CA ALA A 244 -15.39 -0.44 29.48
C ALA A 244 -16.56 -1.45 29.51
N VAL A 245 -16.24 -2.75 29.44
CA VAL A 245 -17.23 -3.83 29.56
C VAL A 245 -17.80 -3.91 30.98
N ARG A 246 -16.95 -3.89 32.01
CA ARG A 246 -17.39 -3.95 33.42
C ARG A 246 -18.18 -2.72 33.85
N ALA A 247 -17.84 -1.55 33.31
CA ALA A 247 -18.56 -0.31 33.54
C ALA A 247 -19.91 -0.27 32.78
N GLY A 248 -20.22 -1.27 31.94
CA GLY A 248 -21.43 -1.30 31.13
C GLY A 248 -21.46 -0.23 30.05
N ILE A 249 -20.33 0.40 29.72
CA ILE A 249 -20.27 1.46 28.70
C ILE A 249 -20.31 0.85 27.29
N VAL A 250 -19.73 -0.34 27.13
CA VAL A 250 -19.58 -1.01 25.83
C VAL A 250 -19.86 -2.50 25.98
N SER A 251 -20.53 -3.09 24.98
CA SER A 251 -20.78 -4.53 24.94
C SER A 251 -19.50 -5.36 24.68
N PRO A 252 -19.37 -6.58 25.26
CA PRO A 252 -18.25 -7.47 24.99
C PRO A 252 -18.02 -7.74 23.49
N VAL A 253 -19.10 -7.90 22.72
CA VAL A 253 -19.04 -8.13 21.26
C VAL A 253 -18.39 -6.95 20.54
N MET A 254 -18.70 -5.71 20.95
CA MET A 254 -18.09 -4.53 20.33
C MET A 254 -16.58 -4.50 20.56
N VAL A 255 -16.10 -4.86 21.76
CA VAL A 255 -14.66 -4.95 22.03
C VAL A 255 -13.98 -5.96 21.11
N ILE A 256 -14.61 -7.12 20.87
CA ILE A 256 -14.10 -8.14 19.94
C ILE A 256 -14.05 -7.58 18.50
N VAL A 257 -15.10 -6.89 18.07
CA VAL A 257 -15.18 -6.27 16.74
C VAL A 257 -14.05 -5.27 16.52
N VAL A 258 -13.82 -4.36 17.47
CA VAL A 258 -12.75 -3.36 17.36
C VAL A 258 -11.36 -4.01 17.45
N ALA A 259 -11.17 -5.02 18.31
CA ALA A 259 -9.92 -5.75 18.40
C ALA A 259 -9.56 -6.48 17.08
N MET A 260 -10.53 -7.17 16.46
CA MET A 260 -10.33 -7.82 15.16
C MET A 260 -10.01 -6.79 14.07
N THR A 261 -10.72 -5.66 14.07
CA THR A 261 -10.49 -4.55 13.12
C THR A 261 -9.07 -3.97 13.29
N ALA A 262 -8.63 -3.78 14.53
CA ALA A 262 -7.30 -3.28 14.86
C ALA A 262 -6.20 -4.25 14.42
N ILE A 263 -6.38 -5.57 14.60
CA ILE A 263 -5.44 -6.61 14.14
C ILE A 263 -5.39 -6.66 12.61
N ALA A 264 -6.54 -6.64 11.95
CA ALA A 264 -6.64 -6.63 10.48
C ALA A 264 -5.96 -5.40 9.87
N SER A 265 -6.02 -4.24 10.53
CA SER A 265 -5.33 -3.03 10.05
C SER A 265 -3.80 -3.17 10.02
N PHE A 266 -3.21 -4.00 10.88
CA PHE A 266 -1.75 -4.23 10.91
C PHE A 266 -1.25 -5.14 9.80
N THR A 267 -2.15 -5.84 9.10
CA THR A 267 -1.77 -6.71 7.98
C THR A 267 -1.43 -5.90 6.72
N THR A 268 -1.81 -4.62 6.67
CA THR A 268 -1.52 -3.70 5.55
C THR A 268 -0.06 -3.28 5.58
N PRO A 269 0.77 -3.62 4.57
CA PRO A 269 2.21 -3.33 4.59
C PRO A 269 2.53 -1.84 4.50
N ALA A 270 1.76 -1.09 3.71
CA ALA A 270 1.98 0.33 3.53
C ALA A 270 1.27 1.13 4.63
N TYR A 271 2.06 1.82 5.47
CA TYR A 271 1.56 2.54 6.63
C TYR A 271 0.57 3.67 6.28
N ASP A 272 0.81 4.36 5.17
CA ASP A 272 -0.07 5.40 4.62
C ASP A 272 -1.44 4.86 4.17
N LEU A 273 -1.47 3.70 3.50
CA LEU A 273 -2.72 3.02 3.15
C LEU A 273 -3.47 2.59 4.42
N ALA A 274 -2.75 2.11 5.44
CA ALA A 274 -3.36 1.73 6.71
C ALA A 274 -4.02 2.94 7.40
N ILE A 275 -3.40 4.12 7.38
CA ILE A 275 -4.01 5.36 7.88
C ILE A 275 -5.24 5.75 7.05
N THR A 276 -5.12 5.68 5.71
CA THR A 276 -6.24 5.99 4.80
C THR A 276 -7.48 5.17 5.14
N MET A 277 -7.31 3.85 5.36
CA MET A 277 -8.43 2.96 5.71
C MET A 277 -9.03 3.27 7.08
N ARG A 278 -8.23 3.73 8.05
CA ARG A 278 -8.73 4.17 9.37
C ARG A 278 -9.55 5.44 9.26
N MET A 279 -9.09 6.42 8.47
CA MET A 279 -9.83 7.66 8.24
C MET A 279 -11.16 7.41 7.53
N ILE A 280 -11.21 6.43 6.61
CA ILE A 280 -12.44 6.03 5.93
C ILE A 280 -13.40 5.28 6.86
N ARG A 281 -12.89 4.48 7.81
CA ARG A 281 -13.69 3.66 8.74
C ARG A 281 -14.69 4.49 9.55
N LEU A 282 -14.27 5.64 10.08
CA LEU A 282 -15.13 6.49 10.93
C LEU A 282 -16.39 6.99 10.19
N PRO A 283 -16.28 7.62 9.00
CA PRO A 283 -17.44 7.93 8.16
C PRO A 283 -18.32 6.71 7.84
N MET A 284 -17.72 5.54 7.60
CA MET A 284 -18.49 4.32 7.32
C MET A 284 -19.34 3.87 8.51
N VAL A 285 -18.82 3.99 9.75
CA VAL A 285 -19.60 3.70 10.97
C VAL A 285 -20.75 4.69 11.13
N VAL A 286 -20.52 5.97 10.85
CA VAL A 286 -21.58 6.99 10.90
C VAL A 286 -22.65 6.71 9.85
N LEU A 287 -22.28 6.43 8.60
CA LEU A 287 -23.22 6.07 7.53
C LEU A 287 -24.01 4.80 7.88
N ALA A 288 -23.38 3.81 8.49
CA ALA A 288 -24.05 2.60 8.97
C ALA A 288 -25.05 2.90 10.10
N GLY A 289 -24.72 3.80 11.01
CA GLY A 289 -25.63 4.23 12.07
C GLY A 289 -26.83 5.02 11.56
N LEU A 290 -26.66 5.82 10.51
CA LEU A 290 -27.72 6.66 9.94
C LEU A 290 -28.62 5.92 8.94
N LEU A 291 -28.04 5.05 8.11
CA LEU A 291 -28.70 4.46 6.94
C LEU A 291 -28.54 2.92 6.85
N GLY A 292 -27.95 2.27 7.87
CA GLY A 292 -27.71 0.84 7.88
C GLY A 292 -26.85 0.36 6.70
N MET A 293 -27.23 -0.79 6.12
CA MET A 293 -26.51 -1.38 4.97
C MET A 293 -26.52 -0.47 3.73
N TYR A 294 -27.58 0.32 3.53
CA TYR A 294 -27.65 1.27 2.41
C TYR A 294 -26.57 2.35 2.54
N GLY A 295 -26.35 2.88 3.74
CA GLY A 295 -25.27 3.84 4.01
C GLY A 295 -23.89 3.29 3.71
N ILE A 296 -23.65 2.02 4.09
CA ILE A 296 -22.38 1.33 3.78
C ILE A 296 -22.21 1.18 2.26
N MET A 297 -23.24 0.77 1.53
CA MET A 297 -23.16 0.64 0.06
C MET A 297 -22.92 1.99 -0.62
N ALA A 298 -23.63 3.05 -0.20
CA ALA A 298 -23.43 4.39 -0.72
C ALA A 298 -22.00 4.92 -0.43
N GLY A 299 -21.49 4.70 0.79
CA GLY A 299 -20.12 5.06 1.17
C GLY A 299 -19.07 4.31 0.35
N LEU A 300 -19.22 2.99 0.18
CA LEU A 300 -18.34 2.20 -0.68
C LEU A 300 -18.35 2.67 -2.13
N LEU A 301 -19.53 3.00 -2.68
CA LEU A 301 -19.64 3.52 -4.03
C LEU A 301 -18.94 4.89 -4.16
N ALA A 302 -19.11 5.78 -3.18
CA ALA A 302 -18.44 7.07 -3.16
C ALA A 302 -16.89 6.92 -3.12
N ILE A 303 -16.38 6.01 -2.29
CA ILE A 303 -14.95 5.69 -2.21
C ILE A 303 -14.44 5.15 -3.55
N LEU A 304 -15.20 4.25 -4.19
CA LEU A 304 -14.83 3.66 -5.47
C LEU A 304 -14.80 4.70 -6.59
N ILE A 305 -15.81 5.57 -6.66
CA ILE A 305 -15.87 6.66 -7.63
C ILE A 305 -14.67 7.60 -7.44
N HIS A 306 -14.39 8.00 -6.19
CA HIS A 306 -13.23 8.84 -5.89
C HIS A 306 -11.94 8.15 -6.31
N ALA A 307 -11.70 6.91 -5.90
CA ALA A 307 -10.48 6.16 -6.23
C ALA A 307 -10.27 6.01 -7.75
N CYS A 308 -11.33 5.74 -8.52
CA CYS A 308 -11.28 5.63 -9.98
C CYS A 308 -11.04 6.98 -10.69
N SER A 309 -11.41 8.10 -10.06
CA SER A 309 -11.16 9.44 -10.60
C SER A 309 -9.69 9.87 -10.45
N LEU A 310 -8.98 9.30 -9.48
CA LEU A 310 -7.60 9.68 -9.17
C LEU A 310 -6.61 9.21 -10.24
N LYS A 311 -5.70 10.11 -10.57
CA LYS A 311 -4.53 9.85 -11.42
C LYS A 311 -3.28 10.28 -10.67
N SER A 312 -2.23 9.47 -10.76
CA SER A 312 -0.88 9.75 -10.27
C SER A 312 0.02 9.94 -11.49
N PHE A 313 0.49 11.17 -11.73
CA PHE A 313 1.37 11.54 -12.85
C PHE A 313 0.89 11.01 -14.21
N GLY A 314 -0.42 11.18 -14.47
CA GLY A 314 -1.08 10.74 -15.70
C GLY A 314 -1.49 9.26 -15.76
N VAL A 315 -1.13 8.45 -14.76
CA VAL A 315 -1.51 7.04 -14.65
C VAL A 315 -2.69 6.86 -13.71
N ALA A 316 -3.70 6.07 -14.11
CA ALA A 316 -4.86 5.78 -13.27
C ALA A 316 -4.46 5.05 -11.98
N PHE A 317 -4.83 5.58 -10.82
CA PHE A 317 -4.44 5.05 -9.51
C PHE A 317 -4.93 3.62 -9.26
N THR A 318 -6.12 3.29 -9.78
CA THR A 318 -6.76 1.97 -9.67
C THR A 318 -6.31 0.97 -10.72
N SER A 319 -5.36 1.30 -11.59
CA SER A 319 -4.78 0.34 -12.54
C SER A 319 -4.10 -0.80 -11.76
N PRO A 320 -4.28 -2.08 -12.15
CA PRO A 320 -4.96 -2.61 -13.34
C PRO A 320 -6.41 -3.06 -13.12
N PHE A 321 -7.06 -2.68 -12.01
CA PHE A 321 -8.48 -2.99 -11.76
C PHE A 321 -9.40 -2.12 -12.61
N ALA A 322 -9.10 -0.83 -12.69
CA ALA A 322 -9.76 0.13 -13.55
C ALA A 322 -8.70 1.10 -14.12
N PRO A 323 -8.37 1.04 -15.44
CA PRO A 323 -8.93 0.14 -16.45
C PRO A 323 -8.54 -1.32 -16.20
N PHE A 324 -9.43 -2.25 -16.58
CA PHE A 324 -9.19 -3.68 -16.39
C PHE A 324 -8.14 -4.20 -17.39
N ILE A 325 -6.93 -4.52 -16.90
CA ILE A 325 -5.82 -5.02 -17.73
C ILE A 325 -5.45 -6.43 -17.27
N LEU A 326 -5.95 -7.44 -17.98
CA LEU A 326 -5.80 -8.86 -17.61
C LEU A 326 -4.32 -9.27 -17.41
N ALA A 327 -3.43 -8.80 -18.27
CA ALA A 327 -2.00 -9.12 -18.21
C ALA A 327 -1.30 -8.61 -16.93
N GLU A 328 -1.83 -7.58 -16.27
CA GLU A 328 -1.26 -7.01 -15.05
C GLU A 328 -1.88 -7.59 -13.77
N GLN A 329 -3.06 -8.19 -13.88
CA GLN A 329 -3.73 -8.86 -12.75
C GLN A 329 -2.92 -10.05 -12.20
N GLU A 330 -2.10 -10.66 -13.06
CA GLU A 330 -1.14 -11.71 -12.73
C GLU A 330 -0.18 -11.34 -11.60
N ASP A 331 0.20 -10.06 -11.50
CA ASP A 331 1.07 -9.53 -10.43
C ASP A 331 0.29 -8.76 -9.38
N ALA A 332 -0.89 -8.23 -9.70
CA ALA A 332 -1.71 -7.46 -8.76
C ALA A 332 -2.27 -8.34 -7.62
N VAL A 333 -2.89 -9.47 -7.96
CA VAL A 333 -3.61 -10.34 -7.01
C VAL A 333 -2.87 -11.65 -6.77
N ILE A 334 -2.57 -12.39 -7.84
CA ILE A 334 -2.18 -13.81 -7.74
C ILE A 334 -0.66 -14.02 -7.61
N ARG A 335 0.19 -12.99 -7.78
CA ARG A 335 1.67 -13.10 -7.76
C ARG A 335 2.17 -14.31 -8.53
N LEU A 336 2.16 -14.24 -9.86
CA LEU A 336 2.77 -15.29 -10.66
C LEU A 336 4.28 -15.45 -10.37
N PRO A 337 4.83 -16.67 -10.54
CA PRO A 337 6.26 -16.89 -10.37
C PRO A 337 7.07 -16.10 -11.40
N TRP A 338 8.33 -15.79 -11.05
CA TRP A 338 9.20 -14.95 -11.88
C TRP A 338 9.34 -15.41 -13.34
N TRP A 339 9.29 -16.72 -13.60
CA TRP A 339 9.39 -17.27 -14.95
C TRP A 339 8.13 -17.07 -15.80
N ALA A 340 6.98 -16.85 -15.16
CA ALA A 340 5.70 -16.54 -15.82
C ALA A 340 5.49 -15.03 -15.98
N LEU A 341 6.12 -14.21 -15.13
CA LEU A 341 5.97 -12.76 -15.09
C LEU A 341 6.76 -12.06 -16.21
N ARG A 342 6.22 -12.11 -17.43
CA ARG A 342 6.90 -11.70 -18.67
C ARG A 342 6.84 -10.21 -18.95
N TYR A 343 5.75 -9.54 -18.54
CA TYR A 343 5.48 -8.17 -18.93
C TYR A 343 5.69 -7.18 -17.77
N ARG A 344 6.07 -5.95 -18.12
CA ARG A 344 6.05 -4.79 -17.22
C ARG A 344 4.66 -4.14 -17.25
N PRO A 345 4.27 -3.36 -16.22
CA PRO A 345 3.02 -2.62 -16.23
C PRO A 345 2.92 -1.69 -17.44
N PHE A 346 1.87 -1.87 -18.25
CA PHE A 346 1.61 -1.15 -19.48
C PHE A 346 1.55 0.36 -19.24
N SER A 347 0.91 0.79 -18.17
CA SER A 347 0.72 2.21 -17.85
C SER A 347 2.01 2.97 -17.54
N MET A 348 3.10 2.25 -17.20
CA MET A 348 4.36 2.86 -16.74
C MET A 348 5.51 2.79 -17.76
N THR A 349 5.43 1.90 -18.76
CA THR A 349 6.51 1.69 -19.72
C THR A 349 6.04 1.47 -21.14
N GLU A 350 6.85 1.88 -22.12
CA GLU A 350 6.72 1.45 -23.52
C GLU A 350 7.41 0.11 -23.77
N ASN A 351 8.47 -0.19 -23.00
CA ASN A 351 9.25 -1.42 -23.11
C ASN A 351 8.60 -2.54 -22.29
N ARG A 352 7.66 -3.26 -22.92
CA ARG A 352 6.81 -4.22 -22.21
C ARG A 352 7.53 -5.49 -21.75
N LEU A 353 8.59 -5.93 -22.43
CA LEU A 353 9.20 -7.23 -22.14
C LEU A 353 10.16 -7.16 -20.93
N ARG A 354 9.73 -7.70 -19.79
CA ARG A 354 10.56 -7.85 -18.58
C ARG A 354 11.55 -9.01 -18.73
N GLN A 355 11.07 -10.16 -19.21
CA GLN A 355 11.86 -11.38 -19.34
C GLN A 355 11.60 -12.07 -20.68
N ARG A 356 12.62 -12.75 -21.21
CA ARG A 356 12.46 -13.62 -22.38
C ARG A 356 11.65 -14.87 -22.00
N PRO A 357 10.84 -15.43 -22.91
CA PRO A 357 10.09 -16.65 -22.65
C PRO A 357 11.00 -17.84 -22.31
N GLY A 358 10.50 -18.80 -21.50
CA GLY A 358 11.16 -20.10 -21.22
C GLY A 358 12.17 -20.11 -20.08
N ASN A 359 12.00 -19.22 -19.11
CA ASN A 359 12.74 -19.27 -17.86
C ASN A 359 12.16 -20.30 -16.87
N MET A 360 11.18 -21.11 -17.27
CA MET A 360 10.57 -22.11 -16.40
C MET A 360 11.60 -23.20 -16.10
N PRO A 361 11.97 -23.39 -14.82
CA PRO A 361 12.87 -24.48 -14.45
C PRO A 361 12.16 -25.82 -14.61
N GLY A 362 12.86 -26.82 -15.15
CA GLY A 362 12.38 -28.19 -15.28
C GLY A 362 13.54 -29.19 -15.14
N PRO A 363 13.26 -30.49 -14.99
CA PRO A 363 14.33 -31.50 -14.92
C PRO A 363 15.21 -31.48 -16.19
N PRO A 364 16.48 -31.92 -16.11
CA PRO A 364 17.49 -31.73 -17.16
C PRO A 364 17.05 -32.19 -18.57
N GLY A 365 16.32 -33.30 -18.68
CA GLY A 365 15.84 -33.83 -19.96
C GLY A 365 14.80 -32.95 -20.67
N VAL A 366 13.98 -32.22 -19.90
CA VAL A 366 12.94 -31.34 -20.45
C VAL A 366 13.55 -30.03 -20.98
N GLN A 367 14.63 -29.54 -20.36
CA GLN A 367 15.32 -28.33 -20.79
C GLN A 367 16.07 -28.53 -22.11
N ALA A 368 16.67 -29.70 -22.31
CA ALA A 368 17.37 -30.05 -23.56
C ALA A 368 16.39 -30.07 -24.75
N ALA A 369 15.22 -30.68 -24.57
CA ALA A 369 14.15 -30.70 -25.58
C ALA A 369 13.61 -29.28 -25.90
N GLN A 370 13.41 -28.44 -24.88
CA GLN A 370 12.96 -27.06 -25.06
C GLN A 370 14.01 -26.17 -25.75
N ARG A 371 15.30 -26.39 -25.48
CA ARG A 371 16.40 -25.67 -26.16
C ARG A 371 16.54 -26.09 -27.62
N GLN A 372 16.41 -27.38 -27.93
CA GLN A 372 16.46 -27.89 -29.30
C GLN A 372 15.27 -27.39 -30.14
N LYS A 373 14.05 -27.38 -29.57
CA LYS A 373 12.85 -26.85 -30.26
C LYS A 373 13.01 -25.37 -30.64
N ARG A 374 13.63 -24.57 -29.76
CA ARG A 374 13.94 -23.14 -30.00
C ARG A 374 15.02 -22.91 -31.05
N GLN A 375 16.02 -23.80 -31.13
CA GLN A 375 17.04 -23.72 -32.16
C GLN A 375 16.47 -24.11 -33.53
N GLY A 376 15.48 -25.01 -33.58
CA GLY A 376 14.70 -25.33 -34.78
C GLY A 376 13.84 -24.16 -35.26
N GLU A 377 13.08 -23.52 -34.36
CA GLU A 377 12.22 -22.35 -34.69
C GLU A 377 13.03 -21.15 -35.20
N ARG A 378 14.21 -20.88 -34.60
CA ARG A 378 15.13 -19.83 -35.09
C ARG A 378 15.76 -20.10 -36.46
N ARG A 379 15.83 -21.37 -36.91
CA ARG A 379 16.32 -21.71 -38.23
C ARG A 379 15.24 -21.59 -39.31
N GLY A 380 13.95 -21.70 -38.93
CA GLY A 380 12.82 -21.48 -39.84
C GLY A 380 12.59 -20.00 -40.18
N GLU A 381 12.72 -19.09 -39.20
CA GLU A 381 12.52 -17.65 -39.41
C GLU A 381 13.63 -16.96 -40.24
N VAL A 382 14.73 -17.65 -40.53
CA VAL A 382 15.84 -17.14 -41.38
C VAL A 382 15.76 -17.74 -42.81
N GLY A 383 14.84 -18.68 -43.05
CA GLY A 383 14.71 -19.40 -44.32
C GLY A 383 13.67 -18.84 -45.30
N ASP A 384 12.73 -18.01 -44.83
CA ASP A 384 11.78 -17.28 -45.70
C ASP A 384 12.23 -15.81 -45.79
N GLY A 385 13.19 -15.57 -46.68
CA GLY A 385 13.63 -14.24 -47.11
C GLY A 385 13.15 -13.94 -48.52
#